data_AF-A0A2A2S9J3-F1
#
_entry.id   AF-A0A2A2S9J3-F1
#
_cell.length_a   1.000
_cell.length_b   1.000
_cell.length_c   1.000
_cell.angle_alpha   90.00
_cell.angle_beta   90.00
_cell.angle_gamma   90.00
#
_symmetry.space_group_name_H-M   'P 1'
#
loop_
_entity.id
_entity.type
_entity.pdbx_description
1 polymer ?
#
loop_
_entity_poly.entity_id
_entity_poly.type
_entity_poly.pdbx_seq_one_letter_code
_entity_poly.pdbx_strand_id
1 'polypeptide(L)'
;MDIMFNQTSGEGLNNYLFVKQTAADHRTTQYYRHLHYYLSLAKKLTSGLNCYMLIRYSPFLAEVLPVIYTTDWHYNLQSDDFQGLGTDLGFSLSHRLSNGNVVKEQSAYFPLKDLLTLQSFPEDTFGDTSSSITVFALKSGSEQDLHSFLGTQRIPYLPELLLESEIFIHILCGKCSGFYDTILIKSVQSIAHNINVINRNEL
;
A
#
# COMPACT_ATOMS: atom_id res chain seq x y z
N MET A 1 16.07 0.31 -10.71
CA MET A 1 16.03 -0.77 -9.71
C MET A 1 15.17 -1.86 -10.30
N ASP A 2 15.63 -3.09 -10.40
CA ASP A 2 14.78 -4.17 -10.90
C ASP A 2 13.85 -4.65 -9.79
N ILE A 3 12.56 -4.85 -10.10
CA ILE A 3 11.55 -5.34 -9.15
C ILE A 3 10.98 -6.62 -9.73
N MET A 4 11.21 -7.74 -9.06
CA MET A 4 10.63 -9.02 -9.43
C MET A 4 9.57 -9.42 -8.40
N PHE A 5 8.34 -9.58 -8.87
CA PHE A 5 7.21 -9.95 -8.03
C PHE A 5 7.05 -11.47 -7.97
N ASN A 6 6.81 -12.01 -6.78
CA ASN A 6 6.25 -13.34 -6.65
C ASN A 6 4.74 -13.26 -6.94
N GLN A 7 4.25 -14.08 -7.85
CA GLN A 7 2.81 -14.18 -8.13
C GLN A 7 2.17 -15.34 -7.37
N THR A 8 1.02 -15.06 -6.76
CA THR A 8 0.08 -16.06 -6.26
C THR A 8 -1.34 -15.69 -6.69
N SER A 9 -2.27 -16.65 -6.68
CA SER A 9 -3.67 -16.39 -6.96
C SER A 9 -4.53 -17.01 -5.86
N GLY A 10 -5.56 -16.29 -5.42
CA GLY A 10 -6.44 -16.72 -4.35
C GLY A 10 -7.66 -15.81 -4.27
N GLU A 11 -8.81 -16.38 -3.90
CA GLU A 11 -10.04 -15.61 -3.68
C GLU A 11 -10.48 -14.74 -4.88
N GLY A 12 -10.19 -15.22 -6.10
CA GLY A 12 -10.50 -14.49 -7.35
C GLY A 12 -9.55 -13.32 -7.66
N LEU A 13 -8.48 -13.12 -6.88
CA LEU A 13 -7.46 -12.10 -7.11
C LEU A 13 -6.12 -12.71 -7.48
N ASN A 14 -5.41 -12.02 -8.37
CA ASN A 14 -3.98 -12.19 -8.57
C ASN A 14 -3.24 -11.28 -7.58
N ASN A 15 -2.27 -11.84 -6.87
CA ASN A 15 -1.46 -11.15 -5.89
C ASN A 15 -0.01 -11.15 -6.36
N TYR A 16 0.62 -9.98 -6.38
CA TYR A 16 1.99 -9.78 -6.79
C TYR A 16 2.75 -9.13 -5.64
N LEU A 17 3.69 -9.86 -5.06
CA LEU A 17 4.41 -9.43 -3.87
C LEU A 17 5.91 -9.31 -4.15
N PHE A 18 6.44 -8.11 -3.90
CA PHE A 18 7.86 -7.81 -3.89
C PHE A 18 8.27 -7.42 -2.48
N VAL A 19 9.31 -8.05 -1.96
CA VAL A 19 9.94 -7.72 -0.66
C VAL A 19 11.42 -7.52 -0.89
N LYS A 20 11.98 -6.47 -0.29
CA LYS A 20 13.41 -6.18 -0.30
C LYS A 20 13.83 -5.64 1.05
N GLN A 21 14.82 -6.28 1.67
CA GLN A 21 15.41 -5.75 2.88
C GLN A 21 16.13 -4.43 2.58
N THR A 22 15.87 -3.43 3.41
CA THR A 22 16.57 -2.17 3.36
C THR A 22 18.02 -2.35 3.84
N ALA A 23 18.99 -1.89 3.04
CA ALA A 23 20.41 -2.01 3.41
C ALA A 23 20.73 -1.21 4.68
N ALA A 24 21.73 -1.67 5.46
CA ALA A 24 22.05 -1.12 6.78
C ALA A 24 22.45 0.37 6.80
N ASP A 25 22.93 0.94 5.68
CA ASP A 25 23.27 2.37 5.53
C ASP A 25 22.16 3.14 4.79
N HIS A 26 20.90 2.97 5.22
CA HIS A 26 19.79 3.70 4.61
C HIS A 26 19.78 5.15 5.08
N ARG A 27 20.41 6.01 4.29
CA ARG A 27 20.32 7.46 4.44
C ARG A 27 18.96 7.93 3.93
N THR A 28 18.42 8.98 4.54
CA THR A 28 17.15 9.63 4.17
C THR A 28 16.98 9.83 2.65
N THR A 29 18.05 10.19 1.93
CA THR A 29 18.04 10.36 0.47
C THR A 29 17.73 9.07 -0.30
N GLN A 30 18.11 7.90 0.21
CA GLN A 30 17.82 6.61 -0.43
C GLN A 30 16.33 6.24 -0.27
N TYR A 31 15.77 6.46 0.91
CA TYR A 31 14.34 6.28 1.19
C TYR A 31 13.48 7.08 0.19
N TYR A 32 13.73 8.39 0.05
CA TYR A 32 12.95 9.22 -0.89
C TYR A 32 13.07 8.75 -2.35
N ARG A 33 14.23 8.23 -2.75
CA ARG A 33 14.42 7.65 -4.09
C ARG A 33 13.64 6.35 -4.27
N HIS A 34 13.63 5.48 -3.26
CA HIS A 34 12.87 4.23 -3.30
C HIS A 34 11.38 4.51 -3.32
N LEU A 35 10.89 5.37 -2.42
CA LEU A 35 9.50 5.80 -2.40
C LEU A 35 9.08 6.40 -3.75
N HIS A 36 9.90 7.29 -4.33
CA HIS A 36 9.64 7.84 -5.66
C HIS A 36 9.52 6.76 -6.72
N TYR A 37 10.41 5.77 -6.70
CA TYR A 37 10.37 4.66 -7.64
C TYR A 37 9.08 3.83 -7.52
N TYR A 38 8.68 3.52 -6.28
CA TYR A 38 7.45 2.77 -5.99
C TYR A 38 6.18 3.52 -6.38
N LEU A 39 6.11 4.82 -6.06
CA LEU A 39 4.99 5.68 -6.46
C LEU A 39 4.93 5.86 -7.99
N SER A 40 6.07 5.89 -8.68
CA SER A 40 6.13 5.97 -10.14
C SER A 40 5.62 4.68 -10.79
N LEU A 41 5.97 3.52 -10.24
CA LEU A 41 5.41 2.24 -10.68
C LEU A 41 3.89 2.20 -10.47
N ALA A 42 3.43 2.56 -9.27
CA ALA A 42 2.00 2.64 -8.97
C ALA A 42 1.28 3.57 -9.96
N LYS A 43 1.80 4.78 -10.20
CA LYS A 43 1.23 5.75 -11.14
C LYS A 43 1.11 5.19 -12.57
N LYS A 44 2.10 4.43 -13.02
CA LYS A 44 2.05 3.77 -14.33
C LYS A 44 0.93 2.73 -14.38
N LEU A 45 0.83 1.89 -13.35
CA LEU A 45 -0.17 0.81 -13.29
C LEU A 45 -1.59 1.33 -13.14
N THR A 46 -1.78 2.44 -12.45
CA THR A 46 -3.09 3.03 -12.17
C THR A 46 -3.53 4.08 -13.20
N SER A 47 -2.82 4.17 -14.33
CA SER A 47 -3.13 5.14 -15.39
C SER A 47 -4.56 4.97 -15.91
N GLY A 48 -5.34 6.05 -15.88
CA GLY A 48 -6.73 6.07 -16.32
C GLY A 48 -7.76 5.71 -15.24
N LEU A 49 -7.31 5.43 -14.00
CA LEU A 49 -8.16 5.17 -12.85
C LEU A 49 -8.12 6.34 -11.86
N ASN A 50 -9.19 6.48 -11.07
CA ASN A 50 -9.21 7.40 -9.94
C ASN A 50 -8.49 6.75 -8.76
N CYS A 51 -7.45 7.41 -8.27
CA CYS A 51 -6.68 6.92 -7.13
C CYS A 51 -7.21 7.52 -5.83
N TYR A 52 -7.44 6.65 -4.85
CA TYR A 52 -7.72 7.01 -3.47
C TYR A 52 -6.64 6.44 -2.58
N MET A 53 -6.13 7.27 -1.69
CA MET A 53 -5.07 6.90 -0.75
C MET A 53 -5.68 6.45 0.55
N LEU A 54 -5.06 5.47 1.21
CA LEU A 54 -5.29 5.15 2.61
C LEU A 54 -3.91 5.10 3.29
N ILE A 55 -3.68 6.02 4.22
CA ILE A 55 -2.43 6.18 4.96
C ILE A 55 -2.74 6.39 6.44
N ARG A 56 -1.73 6.33 7.30
CA ARG A 56 -1.87 6.72 8.71
C ARG A 56 -2.45 8.15 8.81
N TYR A 57 -3.40 8.35 9.70
CA TYR A 57 -3.88 9.69 10.00
C TYR A 57 -2.76 10.51 10.65
N SER A 58 -2.54 11.70 10.12
CA SER A 58 -1.64 12.70 10.68
C SER A 58 -2.34 14.06 10.65
N PRO A 59 -2.25 14.87 11.71
CA PRO A 59 -2.82 16.22 11.71
C PRO A 59 -2.34 17.09 10.54
N PHE A 60 -1.09 16.86 10.08
CA PHE A 60 -0.51 17.57 8.94
C PHE A 60 -1.24 17.34 7.62
N LEU A 61 -2.03 16.27 7.50
CA LEU A 61 -2.85 16.03 6.31
C LEU A 61 -3.85 17.15 6.08
N ALA A 62 -4.44 17.69 7.15
CA ALA A 62 -5.43 18.76 7.06
C ALA A 62 -4.85 20.07 6.51
N GLU A 63 -3.53 20.22 6.51
CA GLU A 63 -2.83 21.39 5.96
C GLU A 63 -2.62 21.27 4.44
N VAL A 64 -2.57 20.05 3.91
CA VAL A 64 -2.22 19.77 2.50
C VAL A 64 -3.37 19.23 1.67
N LEU A 65 -4.46 18.78 2.31
CA LEU A 65 -5.62 18.20 1.63
C LEU A 65 -6.91 18.97 1.93
N PRO A 66 -7.75 19.22 0.91
CA PRO A 66 -9.02 19.90 1.10
C PRO A 66 -10.10 19.01 1.72
N VAL A 67 -10.02 17.70 1.51
CA VAL A 67 -10.99 16.70 1.99
C VAL A 67 -10.24 15.49 2.49
N ILE A 68 -10.57 15.06 3.70
CA ILE A 68 -10.01 13.87 4.35
C ILE A 68 -11.15 13.14 5.05
N TYR A 69 -11.22 11.84 4.84
CA TYR A 69 -12.07 10.94 5.60
C TYR A 69 -11.20 10.07 6.51
N THR A 70 -11.78 9.58 7.60
CA THR A 70 -11.09 8.71 8.55
C THR A 70 -11.73 7.34 8.61
N THR A 71 -10.93 6.32 8.91
CA THR A 71 -11.40 4.95 9.17
C THR A 71 -10.50 4.30 10.21
N ASP A 72 -11.06 3.36 10.97
CA ASP A 72 -10.29 2.53 11.90
C ASP A 72 -9.57 1.37 11.19
N TRP A 73 -9.84 1.16 9.89
CA TRP A 73 -9.20 0.10 9.11
C TRP A 73 -7.79 0.49 8.64
N HIS A 74 -6.85 -0.44 8.79
CA HIS A 74 -5.50 -0.37 8.27
C HIS A 74 -5.25 -1.59 7.39
N TYR A 75 -4.47 -1.43 6.32
CA TYR A 75 -3.97 -2.57 5.57
C TYR A 75 -2.59 -2.95 6.09
N ASN A 76 -2.42 -4.22 6.46
CA ASN A 76 -1.20 -4.72 7.07
C ASN A 76 -0.52 -5.75 6.18
N LEU A 77 0.80 -5.61 6.10
CA LEU A 77 1.68 -6.52 5.38
C LEU A 77 2.88 -6.79 6.28
N GLN A 78 3.12 -8.06 6.61
CA GLN A 78 4.32 -8.44 7.34
C GLN A 78 5.43 -8.64 6.33
N SER A 79 6.37 -7.70 6.26
CA SER A 79 7.49 -7.74 5.31
C SER A 79 8.70 -8.54 5.82
N ASP A 80 8.80 -8.72 7.14
CA ASP A 80 9.86 -9.48 7.82
C ASP A 80 9.29 -10.81 8.34
N ASP A 81 9.06 -11.77 7.44
CA ASP A 81 9.01 -13.15 7.86
C ASP A 81 10.43 -13.74 7.77
N PHE A 82 10.73 -14.78 8.57
CA PHE A 82 12.06 -15.40 8.64
C PHE A 82 12.60 -15.90 7.28
N GLN A 83 11.79 -15.86 6.22
CA GLN A 83 12.10 -16.28 4.87
C GLN A 83 12.18 -15.11 3.88
N GLY A 84 11.91 -13.87 4.31
CA GLY A 84 11.88 -12.67 3.46
C GLY A 84 10.81 -12.72 2.37
N LEU A 85 9.77 -13.54 2.54
CA LEU A 85 8.71 -13.77 1.55
C LEU A 85 7.65 -12.67 1.60
N GLY A 86 7.43 -12.15 2.80
CA GLY A 86 6.34 -11.24 3.10
C GLY A 86 5.02 -12.00 3.19
N THR A 87 4.21 -11.64 4.18
CA THR A 87 2.89 -12.24 4.41
C THR A 87 1.84 -11.15 4.43
N ASP A 88 0.89 -11.26 3.49
CA ASP A 88 -0.27 -10.39 3.44
C ASP A 88 -1.24 -10.69 4.60
N LEU A 89 -1.41 -9.73 5.50
CA LEU A 89 -2.28 -9.86 6.68
C LEU A 89 -3.66 -9.23 6.46
N GLY A 90 -3.85 -8.53 5.34
CA GLY A 90 -5.12 -7.87 5.01
C GLY A 90 -5.49 -6.72 5.94
N PHE A 91 -6.79 -6.45 6.05
CA PHE A 91 -7.32 -5.35 6.85
C PHE A 91 -7.42 -5.70 8.34
N SER A 92 -7.08 -4.76 9.21
CA SER A 92 -7.30 -4.88 10.66
C SER A 92 -7.62 -3.54 11.32
N LEU A 93 -8.23 -3.58 12.50
CA LEU A 93 -8.63 -2.40 13.28
C LEU A 93 -7.53 -1.80 14.16
N SER A 94 -6.35 -2.41 14.19
CA SER A 94 -5.33 -2.03 15.15
C SER A 94 -3.94 -2.30 14.63
N HIS A 95 -3.06 -1.32 14.79
CA HIS A 95 -1.63 -1.54 14.64
C HIS A 95 -1.09 -2.15 15.95
N ARG A 96 -0.50 -3.34 15.87
CA ARG A 96 0.29 -3.89 16.99
C ARG A 96 1.67 -3.28 16.92
N LEU A 97 2.07 -2.55 17.96
CA LEU A 97 3.45 -2.13 18.10
C LEU A 97 4.34 -3.35 18.38
N SER A 98 5.61 -3.25 18.04
CA SER A 98 6.62 -4.30 18.25
C SER A 98 6.77 -4.73 19.71
N ASN A 99 6.32 -3.88 20.65
CA ASN A 99 6.32 -4.13 22.09
C ASN A 99 5.03 -4.80 22.61
N GLY A 100 4.11 -5.19 21.72
CA GLY A 100 2.84 -5.83 22.06
C GLY A 100 1.71 -4.87 22.47
N ASN A 101 1.98 -3.57 22.56
CA ASN A 101 0.93 -2.59 22.84
C ASN A 101 0.06 -2.34 21.60
N VAL A 102 -1.24 -2.24 21.84
CA VAL A 102 -2.23 -1.89 20.82
C VAL A 102 -2.51 -0.40 20.93
N VAL A 103 -2.08 0.35 19.93
CA VAL A 103 -2.50 1.75 19.78
C VAL A 103 -3.67 1.75 18.80
N LYS A 104 -4.79 2.34 19.21
CA LYS A 104 -5.86 2.71 18.27
C LYS A 104 -5.33 3.87 17.45
N GLU A 105 -4.68 3.55 16.34
CA GLU A 105 -4.40 4.54 15.30
C GLU A 105 -5.61 4.61 14.38
N GLN A 106 -5.82 5.77 13.75
CA GLN A 106 -6.77 5.90 12.67
C GLN A 106 -6.02 6.01 11.36
N SER A 107 -6.63 5.54 10.29
CA SER A 107 -6.19 5.85 8.93
C SER A 107 -6.98 7.02 8.38
N ALA A 108 -6.32 7.81 7.54
CA ALA A 108 -6.93 8.79 6.68
C ALA A 108 -7.07 8.20 5.28
N TYR A 109 -8.19 8.46 4.61
CA TYR A 109 -8.31 8.22 3.18
C TYR A 109 -8.88 9.42 2.43
N PHE A 110 -8.40 9.61 1.22
CA PHE A 110 -8.70 10.78 0.40
C PHE A 110 -8.40 10.53 -1.08
N PRO A 111 -9.10 11.19 -2.01
CA PRO A 111 -8.76 11.13 -3.43
C PRO A 111 -7.45 11.85 -3.72
N LEU A 112 -6.64 11.30 -4.62
CA LEU A 112 -5.40 11.92 -5.08
C LEU A 112 -5.24 11.79 -6.59
N LYS A 113 -5.13 12.93 -7.28
CA LYS A 113 -5.02 12.97 -8.76
C LYS A 113 -3.66 12.51 -9.27
N ASP A 114 -2.59 12.86 -8.57
CA ASP A 114 -1.23 12.46 -8.92
C ASP A 114 -0.55 11.86 -7.69
N LEU A 115 -0.24 10.56 -7.75
CA LEU A 115 0.44 9.82 -6.68
C LEU A 115 1.79 10.42 -6.30
N LEU A 116 2.47 11.10 -7.23
CA LEU A 116 3.76 11.75 -6.94
C LEU A 116 3.63 12.96 -6.01
N THR A 117 2.42 13.51 -5.85
CA THR A 117 2.14 14.60 -4.89
C THR A 117 2.41 14.18 -3.45
N LEU A 118 2.36 12.87 -3.13
CA LEU A 118 2.72 12.38 -1.79
C LEU A 118 4.16 12.74 -1.39
N GLN A 119 5.05 12.97 -2.35
CA GLN A 119 6.44 13.37 -2.07
C GLN A 119 6.56 14.81 -1.56
N SER A 120 5.52 15.63 -1.76
CA SER A 120 5.50 16.99 -1.21
C SER A 120 4.83 17.06 0.17
N PHE A 121 4.31 15.94 0.69
CA PHE A 121 3.71 15.92 2.01
C PHE A 121 4.80 15.94 3.09
N PRO A 122 4.55 16.55 4.26
CA PRO A 122 5.48 16.50 5.38
C PRO A 122 5.84 15.06 5.73
N GLU A 123 7.11 14.79 6.02
CA GLU A 123 7.61 13.42 6.27
C GLU A 123 6.86 12.71 7.41
N ASP A 124 6.49 13.48 8.44
CA ASP A 124 5.73 13.05 9.63
C ASP A 124 4.34 12.50 9.29
N THR A 125 3.86 12.77 8.08
CA THR A 125 2.60 12.21 7.55
C THR A 125 2.68 10.69 7.39
N PHE A 126 3.88 10.16 7.15
CA PHE A 126 4.06 8.75 6.79
C PHE A 126 4.66 7.90 7.91
N GLY A 127 4.70 8.40 9.15
CA GLY A 127 5.24 7.69 10.31
C GLY A 127 6.77 7.64 10.35
N ASP A 128 7.33 7.15 11.45
CA ASP A 128 8.75 7.37 11.78
C ASP A 128 9.67 6.30 11.19
N THR A 129 9.25 5.03 11.20
CA THR A 129 10.12 3.89 10.87
C THR A 129 9.95 3.38 9.44
N SER A 130 8.74 3.48 8.91
CA SER A 130 8.41 3.11 7.54
C SER A 130 7.17 3.87 7.10
N SER A 131 7.08 4.12 5.79
CA SER A 131 5.89 4.68 5.16
C SER A 131 4.97 3.56 4.72
N SER A 132 3.72 3.60 5.19
CA SER A 132 2.66 2.69 4.78
C SER A 132 1.63 3.43 3.95
N ILE A 133 1.51 3.03 2.69
CA ILE A 133 0.69 3.71 1.69
C ILE A 133 -0.13 2.69 0.92
N THR A 134 -1.44 2.76 1.08
CA THR A 134 -2.40 1.99 0.29
C THR A 134 -3.01 2.86 -0.79
N VAL A 135 -3.12 2.32 -2.00
CA VAL A 135 -3.75 2.94 -3.17
C VAL A 135 -4.91 2.05 -3.62
N PHE A 136 -6.11 2.61 -3.65
CA PHE A 136 -7.25 2.06 -4.36
C PHE A 136 -7.36 2.78 -5.71
N ALA A 137 -7.04 2.09 -6.80
CA ALA A 137 -7.21 2.61 -8.14
C ALA A 137 -8.50 2.04 -8.73
N LEU A 138 -9.54 2.87 -8.69
CA LEU A 138 -10.91 2.48 -9.01
C LEU A 138 -11.42 3.23 -10.23
N LYS A 139 -12.47 2.72 -10.87
CA LYS A 139 -13.17 3.43 -11.94
C LYS A 139 -13.76 4.75 -11.42
N SER A 140 -14.16 5.61 -12.35
CA SER A 140 -14.84 6.85 -11.99
C SER A 140 -16.17 6.59 -11.29
N GLY A 141 -16.46 7.36 -10.24
CA GLY A 141 -17.69 7.25 -9.44
C GLY A 141 -17.64 6.29 -8.25
N SER A 142 -16.54 5.55 -8.04
CA SER A 142 -16.43 4.55 -6.95
C SER A 142 -16.14 5.14 -5.55
N GLU A 143 -16.23 6.45 -5.35
CA GLU A 143 -15.95 7.08 -4.04
C GLU A 143 -16.91 6.57 -2.96
N GLN A 144 -18.21 6.46 -3.28
CA GLN A 144 -19.22 5.97 -2.34
C GLN A 144 -19.04 4.48 -2.02
N ASP A 145 -18.62 3.69 -3.00
CA ASP A 145 -18.31 2.27 -2.82
C ASP A 145 -17.12 2.11 -1.86
N LEU A 146 -16.05 2.90 -2.06
CA LEU A 146 -14.90 2.93 -1.16
C LEU A 146 -15.27 3.41 0.25
N HIS A 147 -16.09 4.46 0.37
CA HIS A 147 -16.57 4.96 1.66
C HIS A 147 -17.33 3.87 2.42
N SER A 148 -18.22 3.15 1.74
CA SER A 148 -18.98 2.04 2.32
C SER A 148 -18.08 0.86 2.70
N PHE A 149 -17.09 0.56 1.86
CA PHE A 149 -16.09 -0.48 2.08
C PHE A 149 -15.20 -0.20 3.30
N LEU A 150 -14.76 1.04 3.49
CA LEU A 150 -13.94 1.45 4.64
C LEU A 150 -14.79 1.84 5.86
N GLY A 151 -16.11 1.93 5.74
CA GLY A 151 -17.05 2.22 6.83
C GLY A 151 -17.72 0.98 7.42
N THR A 152 -17.40 -0.22 6.93
CA THR A 152 -18.04 -1.46 7.40
C THR A 152 -17.59 -1.88 8.79
N GLN A 153 -18.48 -2.55 9.52
CA GLN A 153 -18.19 -3.11 10.85
C GLN A 153 -17.47 -4.47 10.80
N ARG A 154 -17.55 -5.18 9.67
CA ARG A 154 -16.79 -6.41 9.44
C ARG A 154 -15.46 -6.09 8.76
N ILE A 155 -14.52 -7.04 8.79
CA ILE A 155 -13.25 -6.91 8.07
C ILE A 155 -13.54 -6.65 6.57
N PRO A 156 -13.02 -5.56 5.98
CA PRO A 156 -13.20 -5.27 4.57
C PRO A 156 -12.63 -6.40 3.71
N TYR A 157 -13.44 -6.90 2.79
CA TYR A 157 -13.09 -8.02 1.94
C TYR A 157 -12.82 -7.53 0.51
N LEU A 158 -11.54 -7.36 0.17
CA LEU A 158 -11.10 -6.69 -1.06
C LEU A 158 -11.75 -7.21 -2.36
N PRO A 159 -11.99 -8.52 -2.55
CA PRO A 159 -12.68 -9.02 -3.75
C PRO A 159 -14.10 -8.46 -3.97
N GLU A 160 -14.76 -7.94 -2.93
CA GLU A 160 -16.08 -7.30 -3.08
C GLU A 160 -15.98 -5.84 -3.58
N LEU A 161 -14.80 -5.22 -3.46
CA LEU A 161 -14.59 -3.85 -3.93
C LEU A 161 -14.07 -3.83 -5.37
N LEU A 162 -13.07 -4.67 -5.68
CA LEU A 162 -12.34 -4.58 -6.95
C LEU A 162 -13.11 -5.20 -8.12
N LEU A 163 -13.20 -4.42 -9.20
CA LEU A 163 -13.67 -4.87 -10.51
C LEU A 163 -12.49 -5.26 -11.42
N GLU A 164 -12.81 -5.84 -12.59
CA GLU A 164 -11.82 -6.44 -13.51
C GLU A 164 -10.61 -5.57 -13.84
N SER A 165 -10.81 -4.27 -14.09
CA SER A 165 -9.75 -3.32 -14.46
C SER A 165 -9.20 -2.50 -13.28
N GLU A 166 -9.67 -2.75 -12.07
CA GLU A 166 -9.29 -2.00 -10.87
C GLU A 166 -8.13 -2.68 -10.15
N ILE A 167 -7.33 -1.86 -9.47
CA ILE A 167 -6.08 -2.30 -8.86
C ILE A 167 -6.01 -1.79 -7.43
N PHE A 168 -5.59 -2.68 -6.54
CA PHE A 168 -5.19 -2.33 -5.19
C PHE A 168 -3.67 -2.44 -5.08
N ILE A 169 -3.02 -1.43 -4.50
CA ILE A 169 -1.58 -1.42 -4.28
C ILE A 169 -1.32 -1.05 -2.83
N HIS A 170 -0.49 -1.82 -2.14
CA HIS A 170 0.02 -1.47 -0.82
C HIS A 170 1.55 -1.37 -0.87
N ILE A 171 2.09 -0.25 -0.41
CA ILE A 171 3.51 0.09 -0.42
C ILE A 171 3.95 0.27 1.03
N LEU A 172 4.95 -0.51 1.45
CA LEU A 172 5.76 -0.23 2.62
C LEU A 172 7.14 0.24 2.14
N CYS A 173 7.62 1.37 2.65
CA CYS A 173 8.98 1.85 2.34
C CYS A 173 9.73 2.14 3.63
N GLY A 174 10.82 1.42 3.88
CA GLY A 174 11.57 1.49 5.13
C GLY A 174 12.37 2.80 5.23
N LYS A 175 12.29 3.47 6.38
CA LYS A 175 13.10 4.67 6.68
C LYS A 175 14.35 4.34 7.50
N CYS A 176 14.32 3.24 8.24
CA CYS A 176 15.41 2.82 9.13
C CYS A 176 15.97 1.44 8.77
N SER A 177 17.18 1.15 9.23
CA SER A 177 17.77 -0.20 9.14
C SER A 177 16.89 -1.23 9.86
N GLY A 178 16.79 -2.44 9.31
CA GLY A 178 15.95 -3.51 9.84
C GLY A 178 14.49 -3.47 9.35
N PHE A 179 14.10 -2.43 8.61
CA PHE A 179 12.81 -2.40 7.90
C PHE A 179 12.98 -2.86 6.46
N TYR A 180 11.87 -3.09 5.78
CA TYR A 180 11.83 -3.63 4.43
C TYR A 180 11.04 -2.70 3.53
N ASP A 181 11.46 -2.63 2.28
CA ASP A 181 10.63 -2.13 1.21
C ASP A 181 9.74 -3.26 0.70
N THR A 182 8.46 -2.98 0.52
CA THR A 182 7.49 -3.96 0.06
C THR A 182 6.47 -3.32 -0.86
N ILE A 183 6.13 -4.01 -1.94
CA ILE A 183 4.97 -3.69 -2.76
C ILE A 183 4.12 -4.94 -2.90
N LEU A 184 2.87 -4.82 -2.50
CA LEU A 184 1.82 -5.77 -2.81
C LEU A 184 0.87 -5.15 -3.83
N ILE A 185 0.63 -5.83 -4.94
CA ILE A 185 -0.38 -5.44 -5.93
C ILE A 185 -1.42 -6.56 -5.99
N LYS A 186 -2.70 -6.17 -5.97
CA LYS A 186 -3.82 -7.08 -6.15
C LYS A 186 -4.72 -6.59 -7.28
N SER A 187 -5.14 -7.52 -8.12
CA SER A 187 -6.03 -7.24 -9.25
C SER A 187 -6.86 -8.47 -9.59
N VAL A 188 -8.07 -8.26 -10.10
CA VAL A 188 -8.93 -9.35 -10.59
C VAL A 188 -8.32 -9.96 -11.85
N GLN A 189 -7.99 -9.14 -12.86
CA GLN A 189 -7.28 -9.59 -14.04
C GLN A 189 -5.77 -9.67 -13.80
N SER A 190 -5.09 -10.56 -14.53
CA SER A 190 -3.63 -10.69 -14.46
C SER A 190 -2.95 -9.47 -15.08
N ILE A 191 -2.03 -8.86 -14.34
CA ILE A 191 -1.18 -7.76 -14.80
C ILE A 191 0.28 -8.19 -14.98
N ALA A 192 0.56 -9.50 -14.98
CA ALA A 192 1.92 -10.05 -15.05
C ALA A 192 2.70 -9.61 -16.32
N HIS A 193 2.02 -9.17 -17.37
CA HIS A 193 2.65 -8.64 -18.58
C HIS A 193 3.10 -7.17 -18.42
N ASN A 194 2.63 -6.48 -17.38
CA ASN A 194 2.95 -5.07 -17.09
C ASN A 194 4.07 -4.90 -16.04
N ILE A 195 4.44 -5.99 -15.36
CA ILE A 195 5.43 -6.05 -14.27
C ILE A 195 6.31 -7.28 -14.44
N ASN A 196 7.52 -7.29 -13.87
CA ASN A 196 8.37 -8.49 -13.93
C ASN A 196 7.94 -9.49 -12.84
N VAL A 197 7.68 -10.75 -13.21
CA VAL A 197 7.14 -11.77 -12.31
C VAL A 197 8.03 -13.02 -12.28
N ILE A 198 8.16 -13.65 -11.10
CA ILE A 198 8.74 -14.98 -10.91
C ILE A 198 7.60 -15.98 -10.63
N ASN A 199 7.46 -16.99 -11.48
CA ASN A 199 6.53 -18.10 -11.28
C ASN A 199 7.22 -19.22 -10.51
N ARG A 200 6.84 -19.45 -9.25
CA ARG A 200 7.42 -20.53 -8.44
C ARG A 200 7.05 -21.95 -8.90
N ASN A 201 6.12 -22.08 -9.85
CA ASN A 201 5.72 -23.37 -10.42
C ASN A 201 6.62 -23.83 -11.59
N GLU A 202 7.69 -23.09 -11.92
CA GLU A 202 8.60 -23.39 -13.03
C GLU A 202 10.05 -23.69 -12.58
N LEU A 203 10.25 -24.07 -11.31
CA LEU A 203 11.53 -24.52 -10.76
C LEU A 203 11.52 -26.01 -10.42
#